data_AF-A0A1G2FM07-F1
#
_entry.id   AF-A0A1G2FM07-F1
#
_cell.length_a   1.000
_cell.length_b   1.000
_cell.length_c   1.000
_cell.angle_alpha   90.00
_cell.angle_beta   90.00
_cell.angle_gamma   90.00
#
_symmetry.space_group_name_H-M   'P 1'
#
loop_
_entity.id
_entity.type
_entity.pdbx_description
1 polymer ?
#
loop_
_entity_poly.entity_id
_entity_poly.type
_entity_poly.pdbx_seq_one_letter_code
_entity_poly.pdbx_strand_id
1 'polypeptide(L)'
;MPKALFIDLPDVNIDVSEIEPSLFELGKKYFRVPNNPRLKNYTKDGRRLLYETNKKYDLIFSDVYFSLFSVPTHFTTEEFFQIARDKLSPDGIFIANFIGDLLPQPPSFIFSEIKTFKSVFPNSYYFAVRSPDSLDSQNIIFVGLSGDKKIDFNAPEIKENKNQVIRDLNKKLIILDNFDFSSYLKLTDNFSPVDFLIAKVLKRNF
;
A
#
# COMPACT_ATOMS: atom_id res chain seq x y z
N MET A 1 8.25 5.44 -8.37
CA MET A 1 8.18 6.20 -7.10
C MET A 1 9.53 6.72 -6.59
N PRO A 2 10.57 5.89 -6.32
CA PRO A 2 11.79 6.36 -5.63
C PRO A 2 12.50 7.53 -6.29
N LYS A 3 12.61 7.51 -7.62
CA LYS A 3 13.21 8.59 -8.41
C LYS A 3 12.45 9.92 -8.29
N ALA A 4 11.12 9.88 -8.27
CA ALA A 4 10.30 11.09 -8.15
C ALA A 4 10.48 11.73 -6.77
N LEU A 5 10.38 10.95 -5.69
CA LEU A 5 10.65 11.41 -4.33
C LEU A 5 12.05 12.01 -4.19
N PHE A 6 13.06 11.37 -4.78
CA PHE A 6 14.43 11.86 -4.76
C PHE A 6 14.60 13.23 -5.43
N ILE A 7 13.83 13.50 -6.49
CA ILE A 7 13.85 14.77 -7.22
C ILE A 7 13.08 15.85 -6.47
N ASP A 8 11.89 15.51 -5.97
CA ASP A 8 10.96 16.46 -5.37
C ASP A 8 11.35 16.83 -3.92
N LEU A 9 12.07 15.95 -3.23
CA LEU A 9 12.52 16.13 -1.85
C LEU A 9 14.05 16.09 -1.77
N PRO A 10 14.74 17.24 -1.80
CA PRO A 10 16.20 17.28 -1.93
C PRO A 10 16.96 16.65 -0.75
N ASP A 11 16.35 16.58 0.43
CA ASP A 11 16.97 16.04 1.65
C ASP A 11 16.49 14.63 2.02
N VAL A 12 15.67 13.99 1.18
CA VAL A 12 15.13 12.66 1.48
C VAL A 12 16.24 11.60 1.45
N ASN A 13 16.17 10.65 2.39
CA ASN A 13 16.93 9.39 2.34
C ASN A 13 15.96 8.26 2.00
N ILE A 14 16.30 7.46 1.00
CA ILE A 14 15.44 6.42 0.44
C ILE A 14 16.19 5.10 0.48
N ASP A 15 15.64 4.14 1.21
CA ASP A 15 15.99 2.73 1.10
C ASP A 15 14.98 2.06 0.17
N VAL A 16 15.45 1.38 -0.88
CA VAL A 16 14.62 0.57 -1.79
C VAL A 16 14.93 -0.90 -1.52
N SER A 17 13.91 -1.72 -1.26
CA SER A 17 14.03 -3.17 -1.18
C SER A 17 13.46 -3.77 -2.46
N GLU A 18 14.31 -4.42 -3.24
CA GLU A 18 13.93 -5.12 -4.47
C GLU A 18 14.49 -6.53 -4.40
N ILE A 19 13.68 -7.56 -4.65
CA ILE A 19 14.15 -8.95 -4.58
C ILE A 19 14.94 -9.33 -5.83
N GLU A 20 14.65 -8.71 -6.97
CA GLU A 20 15.29 -8.99 -8.25
C GLU A 20 16.66 -8.29 -8.39
N PRO A 21 17.79 -9.04 -8.34
CA PRO A 21 19.14 -8.45 -8.35
C PRO A 21 19.43 -7.62 -9.60
N SER A 22 18.83 -7.97 -10.74
CA SER A 22 19.10 -7.32 -12.02
C SER A 22 18.37 -5.99 -12.18
N LEU A 23 17.27 -5.77 -11.47
CA LEU A 23 16.35 -4.68 -11.76
C LEU A 23 16.96 -3.30 -11.46
N PHE A 24 17.80 -3.20 -10.43
CA PHE A 24 18.48 -1.94 -10.10
C PHE A 24 19.46 -1.50 -11.19
N GLU A 25 20.23 -2.43 -11.75
CA GLU A 25 21.15 -2.14 -12.85
C GLU A 25 20.40 -1.74 -14.12
N LEU A 26 19.28 -2.42 -14.43
CA LEU A 26 18.39 -2.03 -15.53
C LEU A 26 17.77 -0.65 -15.30
N GLY A 27 17.39 -0.34 -14.05
CA GLY A 27 16.92 0.97 -13.60
C GLY A 27 17.91 2.09 -13.89
N LYS A 28 19.19 1.88 -13.54
CA LYS A 28 20.26 2.83 -13.86
C LYS A 28 20.46 2.98 -15.37
N LYS A 29 20.52 1.86 -16.10
CA LYS A 29 20.81 1.84 -17.54
C LYS A 29 19.72 2.48 -18.39
N TYR A 30 18.45 2.17 -18.12
CA TYR A 30 17.35 2.55 -19.01
C TYR A 30 16.44 3.64 -18.43
N PHE A 31 16.33 3.74 -17.10
CA PHE A 31 15.38 4.66 -16.44
C PHE A 31 16.05 5.85 -15.73
N ARG A 32 17.38 5.99 -15.88
CA ARG A 32 18.19 7.07 -15.30
C ARG A 32 17.96 7.19 -13.79
N VAL A 33 17.97 6.06 -13.08
CA VAL A 33 17.93 6.04 -11.62
C VAL A 33 19.23 6.69 -11.10
N PRO A 34 19.14 7.71 -10.22
CA PRO A 34 20.33 8.38 -9.69
C PRO A 34 21.25 7.40 -8.95
N ASN A 35 22.56 7.53 -9.18
CA ASN A 35 23.55 6.88 -8.34
C ASN A 35 23.97 7.86 -7.23
N ASN A 36 23.31 7.80 -6.07
CA ASN A 36 23.52 8.73 -4.96
C ASN A 36 23.44 7.99 -3.61
N PRO A 37 24.29 8.32 -2.61
CA PRO A 37 24.26 7.65 -1.31
C PRO A 37 22.93 7.79 -0.55
N ARG A 38 22.12 8.82 -0.84
CA ARG A 38 20.78 8.98 -0.26
C ARG A 38 19.72 8.06 -0.90
N LEU A 39 20.03 7.37 -2.01
CA LEU A 39 19.15 6.39 -2.66
C LEU A 39 19.84 5.02 -2.65
N LYS A 40 19.56 4.23 -1.62
CA LYS A 40 20.22 2.94 -1.40
C LYS A 40 19.32 1.78 -1.81
N ASN A 41 19.77 0.98 -2.76
CA ASN A 41 19.08 -0.24 -3.16
C ASN A 41 19.58 -1.45 -2.36
N TYR A 42 18.66 -2.26 -1.88
CA TYR A 42 18.90 -3.52 -1.20
C TYR A 42 18.29 -4.64 -2.04
N THR A 43 19.12 -5.58 -2.50
CA THR A 43 18.63 -6.81 -3.12
C THR A 43 18.14 -7.76 -2.03
N LYS A 44 16.92 -7.54 -1.54
CA LYS A 44 16.34 -8.24 -0.39
C LYS A 44 14.81 -8.17 -0.43
N ASP A 45 14.16 -9.20 0.11
CA ASP A 45 12.74 -9.17 0.44
C ASP A 45 12.41 -8.01 1.41
N GLY A 46 11.38 -7.22 1.08
CA GLY A 46 11.00 -6.03 1.84
C GLY A 46 10.56 -6.30 3.28
N ARG A 47 9.82 -7.39 3.52
CA ARG A 47 9.43 -7.79 4.87
C ARG A 47 10.65 -8.15 5.71
N ARG A 48 11.61 -8.86 5.12
CA ARG A 48 12.89 -9.18 5.76
C ARG A 48 13.72 -7.92 6.05
N LEU A 49 13.80 -6.97 5.10
CA LEU A 49 14.50 -5.71 5.32
C LEU A 49 13.91 -4.95 6.52
N LEU A 50 12.59 -4.83 6.59
CA LEU A 50 11.91 -4.17 7.71
C LEU A 50 12.13 -4.90 9.03
N TYR A 51 12.11 -6.23 9.04
CA TYR A 51 12.37 -7.02 10.24
C TYR A 51 13.78 -6.77 10.79
N GLU A 52 14.81 -6.81 9.94
CA GLU A 52 16.22 -6.75 10.33
C GLU A 52 16.72 -5.32 10.61
N THR A 53 16.10 -4.29 10.02
CA THR A 53 16.57 -2.90 10.18
C THR A 53 16.22 -2.32 11.56
N ASN A 54 17.13 -1.52 12.12
CA ASN A 54 16.85 -0.71 13.31
C ASN A 54 16.37 0.71 12.97
N LYS A 55 16.25 1.04 11.68
CA LYS A 55 15.79 2.35 11.24
C LYS A 55 14.29 2.52 11.47
N LYS A 56 13.89 3.78 11.67
CA LYS A 56 12.50 4.24 11.56
C LYS A 56 12.33 5.03 10.28
N TYR A 57 11.14 4.98 9.70
CA TYR A 57 10.80 5.63 8.44
C TYR A 57 9.61 6.56 8.62
N ASP A 58 9.67 7.75 8.03
CA ASP A 58 8.53 8.68 7.96
C ASP A 58 7.51 8.26 6.89
N LEU A 59 7.97 7.51 5.90
CA LEU A 59 7.13 6.94 4.85
C LEU A 59 7.63 5.55 4.49
N ILE A 60 6.72 4.57 4.51
CA ILE A 60 6.92 3.26 3.91
C ILE A 60 5.94 3.14 2.74
N PHE A 61 6.45 2.85 1.55
CA PHE A 61 5.62 2.63 0.35
C PHE A 61 5.83 1.20 -0.14
N SER A 62 4.79 0.37 -0.07
CA SER A 62 4.79 -1.02 -0.51
C SER A 62 4.09 -1.16 -1.87
N ASP A 63 4.87 -1.51 -2.90
CA ASP A 63 4.40 -1.71 -4.27
C ASP A 63 4.92 -3.05 -4.78
N VAL A 64 4.52 -4.11 -4.08
CA VAL A 64 5.01 -5.48 -4.28
C VAL A 64 4.10 -6.29 -5.21
N TYR A 65 2.98 -5.72 -5.64
CA TYR A 65 1.93 -6.42 -6.38
C TYR A 65 2.11 -6.16 -7.88
N PHE A 66 2.56 -7.17 -8.62
CA PHE A 66 2.68 -7.08 -10.08
C PHE A 66 1.31 -7.28 -10.77
N SER A 67 0.50 -8.21 -10.28
CA SER A 67 -0.86 -8.49 -10.77
C SER A 67 -1.63 -9.32 -9.75
N LEU A 68 -2.96 -9.48 -9.95
CA LEU A 68 -3.76 -10.44 -9.19
C LEU A 68 -3.19 -11.87 -9.23
N PHE A 69 -2.43 -12.24 -10.26
CA PHE A 69 -1.89 -13.59 -10.41
C PHE A 69 -0.65 -13.89 -9.58
N SER A 70 -0.07 -12.88 -8.92
CA SER A 70 1.19 -13.01 -8.19
C SER A 70 1.20 -12.07 -7.00
N VAL A 71 0.29 -12.31 -6.06
CA VAL A 71 0.24 -11.60 -4.79
C VAL A 71 1.15 -12.29 -3.77
N PRO A 72 2.22 -11.64 -3.27
CA PRO A 72 3.06 -12.21 -2.23
C PRO A 72 2.29 -12.28 -0.90
N THR A 73 1.86 -13.47 -0.50
CA THR A 73 0.96 -13.66 0.67
C THR A 73 1.55 -13.16 1.98
N HIS A 74 2.88 -13.18 2.13
CA HIS A 74 3.56 -12.69 3.32
C HIS A 74 3.57 -11.15 3.43
N PHE A 75 3.08 -10.41 2.44
CA PHE A 75 2.89 -8.95 2.47
C PHE A 75 1.42 -8.54 2.74
N THR A 76 0.52 -9.50 2.96
CA THR A 76 -0.90 -9.25 3.17
C THR A 76 -1.38 -9.53 4.59
N THR A 77 -0.47 -9.96 5.47
CA THR A 77 -0.80 -10.44 6.81
C THR A 77 -0.76 -9.34 7.86
N GLU A 78 -1.50 -9.53 8.94
CA GLU A 78 -1.41 -8.68 10.13
C GLU A 78 0.03 -8.55 10.62
N GLU A 79 0.81 -9.63 10.65
CA GLU A 79 2.19 -9.63 11.12
C GLU A 79 3.10 -8.77 10.25
N PHE A 80 2.92 -8.79 8.92
CA PHE A 80 3.66 -7.89 8.04
C PHE A 80 3.30 -6.43 8.30
N PHE A 81 2.01 -6.11 8.39
CA PHE A 81 1.59 -4.74 8.67
C PHE A 81 2.08 -4.29 10.05
N GLN A 82 2.13 -5.17 11.04
CA GLN A 82 2.67 -4.87 12.36
C GLN A 82 4.17 -4.57 12.30
N ILE A 83 4.94 -5.39 11.58
CA ILE A 83 6.37 -5.11 11.32
C ILE A 83 6.52 -3.74 10.66
N ALA A 84 5.72 -3.43 9.64
CA ALA A 84 5.79 -2.15 8.96
C ALA A 84 5.45 -0.97 9.90
N ARG A 85 4.35 -1.08 10.67
CA ARG A 85 3.96 -0.07 11.67
C ARG A 85 5.05 0.15 12.72
N ASP A 86 5.65 -0.93 13.20
CA ASP A 86 6.76 -0.89 14.17
C ASP A 86 8.03 -0.27 13.60
N LYS A 87 8.14 -0.06 12.28
CA LYS A 87 9.25 0.66 11.64
C LYS A 87 8.87 2.07 11.21
N LEU A 88 7.66 2.54 11.48
CA LEU A 88 7.30 3.94 11.28
C LEU A 88 7.77 4.83 12.44
N SER A 89 8.04 6.09 12.12
CA SER A 89 8.11 7.17 13.11
C SER A 89 6.72 7.46 13.70
N PRO A 90 6.60 8.24 14.80
CA PRO A 90 5.30 8.53 15.42
C PRO A 90 4.26 9.14 14.47
N ASP A 91 4.70 9.99 13.54
CA ASP A 91 3.85 10.61 12.50
C ASP A 91 4.01 9.94 11.13
N GLY A 92 4.63 8.76 11.11
CA GLY A 92 4.95 8.04 9.88
C GLY A 92 3.71 7.50 9.17
N ILE A 93 3.85 7.34 7.85
CA ILE A 93 2.77 6.89 6.96
C ILE A 93 3.17 5.59 6.28
N PHE A 94 2.30 4.60 6.31
CA PHE A 94 2.39 3.44 5.43
C PHE A 94 1.45 3.63 4.24
N ILE A 95 1.93 3.38 3.03
CA ILE A 95 1.15 3.39 1.81
C ILE A 95 1.37 2.07 1.09
N ALA A 96 0.30 1.45 0.60
CA ALA A 96 0.40 0.28 -0.26
C ALA A 96 -0.58 0.35 -1.42
N ASN A 97 -0.17 -0.18 -2.56
CA ASN A 97 -0.99 -0.29 -3.75
C ASN A 97 -1.52 -1.72 -3.89
N PHE A 98 -2.82 -1.92 -3.74
CA PHE A 98 -3.47 -3.22 -3.91
C PHE A 98 -4.34 -3.24 -5.15
N ILE A 99 -4.52 -4.41 -5.76
CA ILE A 99 -5.45 -4.61 -6.86
C ILE A 99 -6.63 -5.46 -6.38
N GLY A 100 -7.86 -5.04 -6.69
CA GLY A 100 -9.07 -5.75 -6.29
C GLY A 100 -10.35 -5.04 -6.73
N ASP A 101 -11.48 -5.72 -6.57
CA ASP A 101 -12.83 -5.19 -6.83
C ASP A 101 -13.55 -4.79 -5.54
N LEU A 102 -14.37 -3.74 -5.60
CA LEU A 102 -15.14 -3.23 -4.45
C LEU A 102 -16.53 -3.91 -4.33
N LEU A 103 -16.69 -5.14 -4.84
CA LEU A 103 -17.93 -5.89 -4.69
C LEU A 103 -18.04 -6.41 -3.24
N PRO A 104 -19.04 -5.97 -2.44
CA PRO A 104 -19.15 -6.34 -1.03
C PRO A 104 -19.80 -7.73 -0.86
N GLN A 105 -19.20 -8.75 -1.48
CA GLN A 105 -19.66 -10.12 -1.43
C GLN A 105 -18.51 -11.07 -1.05
N PRO A 106 -18.60 -11.74 0.11
CA PRO A 106 -17.65 -12.78 0.50
C PRO A 106 -17.68 -13.99 -0.44
N PRO A 107 -16.54 -14.68 -0.66
CA PRO A 107 -15.20 -14.27 -0.25
C PRO A 107 -14.72 -13.07 -1.08
N SER A 108 -13.98 -12.13 -0.47
CA SER A 108 -13.33 -11.03 -1.20
C SER A 108 -11.93 -10.79 -0.66
N PHE A 109 -10.96 -10.76 -1.57
CA PHE A 109 -9.57 -10.48 -1.25
C PHE A 109 -9.42 -9.07 -0.67
N ILE A 110 -9.91 -8.04 -1.37
CA ILE A 110 -9.69 -6.66 -0.93
C ILE A 110 -10.37 -6.35 0.41
N PHE A 111 -11.57 -6.86 0.67
CA PHE A 111 -12.23 -6.63 1.95
C PHE A 111 -11.54 -7.38 3.09
N SER A 112 -10.92 -8.54 2.82
CA SER A 112 -10.01 -9.22 3.74
C SER A 112 -8.72 -8.44 3.99
N GLU A 113 -8.11 -7.84 2.96
CA GLU A 113 -6.98 -6.92 3.11
C GLU A 113 -7.35 -5.72 3.98
N ILE A 114 -8.47 -5.05 3.70
CA ILE A 114 -8.94 -3.89 4.48
C ILE A 114 -9.16 -4.30 5.93
N LYS A 115 -9.85 -5.44 6.19
CA LYS A 115 -10.09 -5.93 7.55
C LYS A 115 -8.77 -6.16 8.32
N THR A 116 -7.79 -6.77 7.65
CA THR A 116 -6.48 -7.08 8.21
C THR A 116 -5.66 -5.81 8.43
N PHE A 117 -5.63 -4.92 7.46
CA PHE A 117 -4.92 -3.65 7.56
C PHE A 117 -5.48 -2.78 8.69
N LYS A 118 -6.81 -2.72 8.86
CA LYS A 118 -7.47 -1.96 9.94
C LYS A 118 -7.14 -2.48 11.34
N SER A 119 -6.86 -3.77 11.52
CA SER A 119 -6.49 -4.29 12.84
C SER A 119 -5.14 -3.75 13.31
N VAL A 120 -4.26 -3.40 12.37
CA VAL A 120 -2.95 -2.82 12.65
C VAL A 120 -2.94 -1.30 12.51
N PHE A 121 -3.66 -0.72 11.55
CA PHE A 121 -3.78 0.72 11.32
C PHE A 121 -5.24 1.19 11.50
N PRO A 122 -5.69 1.44 12.75
CA PRO A 122 -7.03 1.97 13.01
C PRO A 122 -7.25 3.35 12.37
N ASN A 123 -6.18 4.12 12.19
CA ASN A 123 -6.18 5.37 11.45
C ASN A 123 -5.79 5.12 9.99
N SER A 124 -6.73 4.63 9.18
CA SER A 124 -6.50 4.27 7.79
C SER A 124 -7.52 4.84 6.81
N TYR A 125 -7.07 5.04 5.58
CA TYR A 125 -7.83 5.59 4.46
C TYR A 125 -7.56 4.77 3.20
N TYR A 126 -8.55 4.70 2.31
CA TYR A 126 -8.52 3.84 1.13
C TYR A 126 -8.99 4.64 -0.07
N PHE A 127 -8.23 4.61 -1.16
CA PHE A 127 -8.53 5.40 -2.36
C PHE A 127 -8.64 4.50 -3.57
N ALA A 128 -9.82 4.47 -4.18
CA ALA A 128 -10.06 3.81 -5.45
C ALA A 128 -9.46 4.66 -6.57
N VAL A 129 -8.44 4.16 -7.28
CA VAL A 129 -7.73 4.97 -8.31
C VAL A 129 -8.68 5.39 -9.44
N ARG A 130 -9.58 4.48 -9.87
CA ARG A 130 -10.54 4.76 -10.94
C ARG A 130 -11.79 5.44 -10.38
N SER A 131 -12.57 4.75 -9.55
CA SER A 131 -13.76 5.30 -8.90
C SER A 131 -14.18 4.45 -7.70
N PRO A 132 -14.59 5.05 -6.56
CA PRO A 132 -15.14 4.28 -5.44
C PRO A 132 -16.46 3.59 -5.79
N ASP A 133 -17.19 4.07 -6.81
CA ASP A 133 -18.46 3.48 -7.26
C ASP A 133 -18.27 2.34 -8.27
N SER A 134 -17.03 2.10 -8.70
CA SER A 134 -16.72 1.07 -9.69
C SER A 134 -16.59 -0.30 -9.04
N LEU A 135 -17.37 -1.26 -9.53
CA LEU A 135 -17.29 -2.66 -9.10
C LEU A 135 -16.23 -3.49 -9.84
N ASP A 136 -15.69 -3.05 -10.99
CA ASP A 136 -14.60 -3.82 -11.61
C ASP A 136 -13.29 -3.66 -10.84
N SER A 137 -12.39 -4.62 -11.08
CA SER A 137 -11.04 -4.60 -10.50
C SER A 137 -10.30 -3.30 -10.83
N GLN A 138 -9.69 -2.71 -9.81
CA GLN A 138 -8.89 -1.50 -9.91
C GLN A 138 -7.79 -1.49 -8.85
N ASN A 139 -6.83 -0.56 -9.02
CA ASN A 139 -5.89 -0.26 -7.96
C ASN A 139 -6.58 0.52 -6.84
N ILE A 140 -6.28 0.14 -5.61
CA ILE A 140 -6.78 0.75 -4.38
C ILE A 140 -5.57 1.05 -3.51
N ILE A 141 -5.38 2.34 -3.23
CA ILE A 141 -4.28 2.82 -2.40
C ILE A 141 -4.72 2.77 -0.94
N PHE A 142 -4.01 1.98 -0.14
CA PHE A 142 -4.19 1.88 1.30
C PHE A 142 -3.22 2.86 1.95
N VAL A 143 -3.72 3.67 2.88
CA VAL A 143 -2.92 4.62 3.65
C VAL A 143 -3.17 4.35 5.12
N GLY A 144 -2.12 4.08 5.89
CA GLY A 144 -2.18 3.90 7.34
C GLY A 144 -1.29 4.93 8.03
N LEU A 145 -1.85 5.66 9.00
CA LEU A 145 -1.12 6.59 9.83
C LEU A 145 -0.70 5.90 11.13
N SER A 146 0.56 6.09 11.54
CA SER A 146 1.05 5.60 12.83
C SER A 146 0.44 6.40 13.99
N GLY A 147 0.30 7.71 13.80
CA GLY A 147 -0.27 8.64 14.78
C GLY A 147 -1.79 8.79 14.70
N ASP A 148 -2.35 9.51 15.67
CA ASP A 148 -3.81 9.63 15.86
C ASP A 148 -4.44 10.80 15.08
N LYS A 149 -3.64 11.63 14.44
CA LYS A 149 -4.11 12.78 13.66
C LYS A 149 -5.05 12.31 12.54
N LYS A 150 -6.29 12.78 12.55
CA LYS A 150 -7.24 12.54 11.45
C LYS A 150 -7.06 13.57 10.35
N ILE A 151 -7.15 13.10 9.11
CA ILE A 151 -7.15 13.93 7.92
C ILE A 151 -8.60 14.19 7.51
N ASP A 152 -8.97 15.46 7.40
CA ASP A 152 -10.22 15.86 6.75
C ASP A 152 -9.98 16.09 5.26
N PHE A 153 -10.40 15.14 4.42
CA PHE A 153 -10.26 15.25 2.97
C PHE A 153 -11.15 16.32 2.34
N ASN A 154 -12.10 16.90 3.09
CA ASN A 154 -12.92 18.02 2.63
C ASN A 154 -12.36 19.38 3.02
N ALA A 155 -11.23 19.43 3.73
CA ALA A 155 -10.60 20.67 4.15
C ALA A 155 -10.17 21.51 2.92
N PRO A 156 -10.22 22.86 3.01
CA PRO A 156 -9.87 23.75 1.90
C PRO A 156 -8.46 23.49 1.37
N GLU A 157 -7.49 23.13 2.22
CA GLU A 157 -6.10 22.88 1.82
C GLU A 157 -5.98 21.70 0.85
N ILE A 158 -6.94 20.77 0.87
CA ILE A 158 -7.06 19.65 -0.05
C ILE A 158 -7.90 20.08 -1.26
N LYS A 159 -9.14 20.55 -1.05
CA LYS A 159 -10.09 20.85 -2.14
C LYS A 159 -9.67 22.01 -3.05
N GLU A 160 -8.82 22.90 -2.58
CA GLU A 160 -8.31 24.04 -3.34
C GLU A 160 -6.84 23.85 -3.75
N ASN A 161 -6.28 22.65 -3.52
CA ASN A 161 -4.90 22.38 -3.86
C ASN A 161 -4.65 22.55 -5.37
N LYS A 162 -3.50 23.12 -5.71
CA LYS A 162 -3.07 23.29 -7.10
C LYS A 162 -2.85 21.95 -7.80
N ASN A 163 -2.36 20.95 -7.06
CA ASN A 163 -2.18 19.60 -7.57
C ASN A 163 -3.55 18.90 -7.67
N GLN A 164 -3.93 18.54 -8.90
CA GLN A 164 -5.21 17.89 -9.17
C GLN A 164 -5.37 16.56 -8.41
N VAL A 165 -4.30 15.78 -8.27
CA VAL A 165 -4.36 14.49 -7.56
C VAL A 165 -4.75 14.72 -6.10
N ILE A 166 -4.13 15.71 -5.44
CA ILE A 166 -4.46 16.07 -4.05
C ILE A 166 -5.89 16.59 -3.98
N ARG A 167 -6.26 17.49 -4.89
CA ARG A 167 -7.60 18.09 -4.95
C ARG A 167 -8.72 17.08 -5.11
N ASP A 168 -8.49 16.02 -5.87
CA ASP A 168 -9.49 15.00 -6.17
C ASP A 168 -9.46 13.82 -5.17
N LEU A 169 -8.60 13.84 -4.13
CA LEU A 169 -8.50 12.73 -3.15
C LEU A 169 -9.84 12.39 -2.51
N ASN A 170 -10.64 13.39 -2.15
CA ASN A 170 -11.94 13.16 -1.51
C ASN A 170 -12.92 12.42 -2.42
N LYS A 171 -12.84 12.62 -3.75
CA LYS A 171 -13.67 11.91 -4.75
C LYS A 171 -13.25 10.46 -4.95
N LYS A 172 -12.03 10.10 -4.51
CA LYS A 172 -11.47 8.75 -4.64
C LYS A 172 -11.59 7.96 -3.34
N LEU A 173 -11.92 8.63 -2.23
CA LEU A 173 -12.01 8.04 -0.91
C LEU A 173 -13.14 7.00 -0.84
N ILE A 174 -12.82 5.81 -0.36
CA ILE A 174 -13.79 4.74 -0.11
C ILE A 174 -14.31 4.91 1.33
N ILE A 175 -15.62 5.14 1.46
CA ILE A 175 -16.28 5.30 2.75
C ILE A 175 -16.63 3.92 3.32
N LEU A 176 -15.90 3.52 4.36
CA LEU A 176 -16.00 2.16 4.90
C LEU A 176 -17.24 1.88 5.75
N ASP A 177 -17.89 2.92 6.26
CA ASP A 177 -19.04 2.80 7.18
C ASP A 177 -20.24 2.08 6.55
N ASN A 178 -20.27 1.98 5.23
CA ASN A 178 -21.31 1.30 4.48
C ASN A 178 -21.09 -0.21 4.33
N PHE A 179 -20.00 -0.76 4.88
CA PHE A 179 -19.64 -2.17 4.71
C PHE A 179 -19.56 -2.92 6.04
N ASP A 180 -20.19 -4.09 6.10
CA ASP A 180 -20.00 -5.02 7.22
C ASP A 180 -18.77 -5.91 6.98
N PHE A 181 -17.77 -5.79 7.86
CA PHE A 181 -16.54 -6.56 7.78
C PHE A 181 -16.57 -7.91 8.52
N SER A 182 -17.67 -8.24 9.21
CA SER A 182 -17.76 -9.42 10.08
C SER A 182 -17.43 -10.72 9.35
N SER A 183 -17.90 -10.86 8.11
CA SER A 183 -17.83 -12.07 7.28
C SER A 183 -16.52 -12.27 6.51
N TYR A 184 -15.65 -11.25 6.42
CA TYR A 184 -14.36 -11.38 5.71
C TYR A 184 -13.27 -11.97 6.59
N LEU A 185 -12.30 -12.63 5.98
CA LEU A 185 -11.17 -13.21 6.71
C LEU A 185 -10.21 -12.11 7.16
N LYS A 186 -9.67 -12.28 8.37
CA LYS A 186 -8.45 -11.59 8.79
C LYS A 186 -7.27 -12.48 8.41
N LEU A 187 -6.32 -11.94 7.67
CA LEU A 187 -5.19 -12.68 7.14
C LEU A 187 -4.03 -12.65 8.12
N THR A 188 -3.49 -13.82 8.43
CA THR A 188 -2.33 -13.98 9.32
C THR A 188 -1.30 -14.86 8.65
N ASP A 189 -0.07 -14.84 9.15
CA ASP A 189 0.99 -15.74 8.67
C ASP A 189 0.58 -17.22 8.75
N ASN A 190 -0.25 -17.57 9.74
CA ASN A 190 -0.75 -18.94 9.92
C ASN A 190 -1.98 -19.25 9.06
N PHE A 191 -2.69 -18.23 8.57
CA PHE A 191 -3.89 -18.41 7.75
C PHE A 191 -4.12 -17.23 6.81
N SER A 192 -3.58 -17.34 5.59
CA SER A 192 -3.73 -16.35 4.52
C SER A 192 -4.04 -17.07 3.19
N PRO A 193 -5.29 -17.49 2.94
CA PRO A 193 -5.68 -18.24 1.74
C PRO A 193 -5.83 -17.31 0.53
N VAL A 194 -4.81 -16.49 0.25
CA VAL A 194 -4.81 -15.46 -0.81
C VAL A 194 -5.13 -16.06 -2.17
N ASP A 195 -4.49 -17.17 -2.54
CA ASP A 195 -4.73 -17.82 -3.83
C ASP A 195 -6.21 -18.20 -4.02
N PHE A 196 -6.86 -18.68 -2.96
CA PHE A 196 -8.28 -18.98 -2.98
C PHE A 196 -9.13 -17.71 -3.14
N LEU A 197 -8.83 -16.64 -2.40
CA LEU A 197 -9.55 -15.37 -2.48
C LEU A 197 -9.41 -14.74 -3.87
N ILE A 198 -8.20 -14.72 -4.42
CA ILE A 198 -7.87 -14.22 -5.75
C ILE A 198 -8.55 -15.06 -6.84
N ALA A 199 -8.54 -16.39 -6.74
CA ALA A 199 -9.20 -17.26 -7.72
C ALA A 199 -10.71 -16.94 -7.84
N LYS A 200 -11.35 -16.49 -6.75
CA LYS A 200 -12.75 -16.07 -6.76
C LYS A 200 -12.96 -14.72 -7.43
N VAL A 201 -11.97 -13.83 -7.41
CA VAL A 201 -11.97 -12.56 -8.15
C VAL A 201 -11.78 -12.82 -9.64
N LEU A 202 -10.81 -13.67 -10.00
CA LEU A 202 -10.52 -13.99 -11.39
C LEU A 202 -11.72 -14.64 -12.08
N LYS A 203 -12.38 -15.62 -11.44
CA LYS A 203 -13.59 -16.29 -11.97
C LYS A 203 -14.78 -15.35 -12.22
N ARG A 204 -14.82 -14.18 -11.57
CA ARG A 204 -15.89 -13.19 -11.77
C ARG A 204 -15.60 -12.23 -12.92
N ASN A 205 -14.32 -11.98 -13.18
CA ASN A 205 -13.87 -10.96 -14.13
C ASN A 205 -13.41 -11.54 -15.49
N PHE A 206 -13.22 -12.86 -15.57
CA PHE A 206 -12.81 -13.62 -16.76
C PHE A 206 -13.63 -14.90 -16.87
#